data_AF-A0A5D3KFN4-F1
#
_entry.id   AF-A0A5D3KFN4-F1
#
_cell.length_a   1.000
_cell.length_b   1.000
_cell.length_c   1.000
_cell.angle_alpha   90.00
_cell.angle_beta   90.00
_cell.angle_gamma   90.00
#
_symmetry.space_group_name_H-M   'P 1'
#
loop_
_entity.id
_entity.type
_entity.pdbx_description
1 polymer ?
#
loop_
_entity_poly.entity_id
_entity_poly.type
_entity_poly.pdbx_seq_one_letter_code
_entity_poly.pdbx_strand_id
1 'polypeptide(L)'
;MSFVQVQCTRCKTMFRDRAGRLQDGYSRQCPGCEVVLFFAEDSQHPFIKRAMRNARKARKEQHEAAAIRRAAPPEPRAAPRSRSSIGRTRAQERSE
;
A
#
# COMPACT_ATOMS: atom_id res chain seq x y z
N MET A 1 1.24 -1.28 -0.03
CA MET A 1 2.45 -0.54 0.39
C MET A 1 2.10 0.95 0.46
N SER A 2 2.32 1.63 1.59
CA SER A 2 2.04 3.06 1.70
C SER A 2 3.24 3.91 1.27
N PHE A 3 2.96 5.09 0.72
CA PHE A 3 3.95 6.04 0.22
C PHE A 3 3.74 7.41 0.86
N VAL A 4 4.82 8.16 1.07
CA VAL A 4 4.80 9.53 1.57
C VAL A 4 5.42 10.49 0.56
N GLN A 5 4.93 11.72 0.54
CA GLN A 5 5.59 12.81 -0.17
C GLN A 5 6.73 13.38 0.68
N VAL A 6 7.88 13.54 0.04
CA VAL A 6 9.09 14.11 0.60
C VAL A 6 9.49 15.31 -0.24
N GLN A 7 9.83 16.42 0.43
CA GLN A 7 10.37 17.60 -0.21
C GLN A 7 11.89 17.64 -0.03
N CYS A 8 12.63 17.81 -1.11
CA CYS A 8 14.08 17.98 -1.05
C CYS A 8 14.46 19.28 -0.31
N THR A 9 15.45 19.20 0.58
CA THR A 9 15.95 20.37 1.32
C THR A 9 16.76 21.34 0.43
N ARG A 10 17.30 20.85 -0.70
CA ARG A 10 18.11 21.64 -1.64
C ARG A 10 17.29 22.21 -2.79
N CYS A 11 16.77 21.34 -3.67
CA CYS A 11 16.06 21.79 -4.88
C CYS A 11 14.54 21.97 -4.68
N LYS A 12 14.00 21.67 -3.49
CA LYS A 12 12.57 21.78 -3.15
C LYS A 12 11.62 20.92 -3.99
N THR A 13 12.14 20.07 -4.89
CA THR A 13 11.35 19.10 -5.66
C THR A 13 10.66 18.11 -4.72
N MET A 14 9.40 17.80 -5.03
CA MET A 14 8.60 16.81 -4.33
C MET A 14 8.79 15.44 -4.98
N PHE A 15 9.04 14.41 -4.17
CA PHE A 15 9.14 13.02 -4.64
C PHE A 15 8.46 12.06 -3.66
N ARG A 16 8.18 10.84 -4.11
CA ARG A 16 7.56 9.81 -3.28
C ARG A 16 8.61 8.84 -2.74
N ASP A 17 8.40 8.41 -1.50
CA ASP A 17 9.16 7.31 -0.90
C ASP A 17 8.23 6.36 -0.14
N ARG A 18 8.69 5.14 0.11
CA ARG A 18 7.98 4.10 0.85
C ARG A 18 8.00 4.46 2.33
N ALA A 19 6.81 4.57 2.93
CA ALA A 19 6.69 4.90 4.35
C ALA A 19 7.37 3.87 5.27
N GLY A 20 7.47 2.62 4.83
CA GLY A 20 8.16 1.56 5.57
C GLY A 20 9.68 1.74 5.66
N ARG A 21 10.32 2.40 4.69
CA ARG A 21 11.77 2.65 4.69
C ARG A 21 12.15 3.94 5.42
N LEU A 22 11.24 4.92 5.44
CA LEU A 22 11.47 6.24 6.01
C LEU A 22 11.42 6.19 7.55
N GLN A 23 12.52 5.74 8.14
CA GLN A 23 12.77 5.60 9.57
C GLN A 23 14.04 6.35 9.96
N ASP A 24 14.33 6.39 11.26
CA ASP A 24 15.53 7.04 11.76
C ASP A 24 16.80 6.38 11.17
N GLY A 25 17.78 7.19 10.77
CA GLY A 25 18.99 6.74 10.11
C GLY A 25 18.82 6.38 8.62
N TYR A 26 17.62 6.47 8.05
CA TYR A 26 17.43 6.24 6.61
C TYR A 26 18.06 7.37 5.80
N SER A 27 18.72 7.03 4.70
CA SER A 27 19.27 8.00 3.76
C SER A 27 18.88 7.68 2.33
N ARG A 28 18.72 8.72 1.51
CA ARG A 28 18.40 8.59 0.09
C ARG A 28 18.85 9.79 -0.72
N GLN A 29 19.29 9.56 -1.94
CA GLN A 29 19.57 10.62 -2.92
C GLN A 29 18.27 11.23 -3.48
N CYS A 30 18.22 12.56 -3.54
CA CYS A 30 17.13 13.27 -4.20
C CYS A 30 17.12 12.97 -5.71
N PRO A 31 15.98 12.57 -6.29
CA PRO A 31 15.89 12.30 -7.73
C PRO A 31 16.10 13.52 -8.66
N GLY A 32 16.05 14.74 -8.12
CA GLY A 32 16.14 15.97 -8.92
C GLY A 32 17.50 16.67 -8.88
N CYS A 33 18.22 16.58 -7.77
CA CYS A 33 19.52 17.26 -7.61
C CYS A 33 20.60 16.39 -6.95
N GLU A 34 20.32 15.10 -6.80
CA GLU A 34 21.25 14.04 -6.36
C GLU A 34 21.87 14.24 -4.97
N VAL A 35 21.46 15.28 -4.24
CA VAL A 35 21.89 15.48 -2.85
C VAL A 35 21.41 14.33 -1.98
N VAL A 36 22.28 13.82 -1.12
CA VAL A 36 21.91 12.82 -0.11
C VAL A 36 21.12 13.50 0.99
N LEU A 37 19.92 13.00 1.24
CA LEU A 37 19.06 13.41 2.34
C LEU A 37 19.18 12.38 3.46
N PHE A 38 19.43 12.86 4.67
CA PHE A 38 19.44 12.05 5.89
C PHE A 38 18.13 12.28 6.64
N PHE A 39 17.39 11.19 6.88
CA PHE A 39 16.15 11.20 7.63
C PHE A 39 16.43 10.77 9.06
N ALA A 40 16.44 11.75 9.94
CA ALA A 40 16.61 11.56 11.37
C ALA A 40 15.48 12.25 12.15
N GLU A 41 15.13 11.71 13.31
CA GLU A 41 14.06 12.25 14.17
C GLU A 41 14.41 13.62 14.75
N ASP A 42 15.69 13.84 15.02
CA ASP A 42 16.26 15.08 15.56
C ASP A 42 16.62 16.11 14.47
N SER A 43 16.45 15.76 13.19
CA SER A 43 16.79 16.63 12.06
C SER A 43 16.15 18.01 12.20
N GLN A 44 16.94 19.08 12.12
CA GLN A 44 16.43 20.46 12.27
C GLN A 44 15.60 20.92 11.06
N HIS A 45 15.70 20.24 9.91
CA HIS A 45 15.00 20.64 8.70
C HIS A 45 13.49 20.32 8.74
N PRO A 46 12.59 21.31 8.53
CA PRO A 46 11.14 21.11 8.65
C PRO A 46 10.59 20.12 7.62
N PHE A 47 11.20 20.03 6.44
CA PHE A 47 10.81 19.08 5.40
C PHE A 47 11.11 17.62 5.78
N ILE A 48 12.24 17.38 6.46
CA ILE A 48 12.60 16.05 6.97
C ILE A 48 11.65 15.67 8.12
N LYS A 49 11.43 16.57 9.10
CA LYS A 49 10.47 16.34 10.19
C LYS A 49 9.07 16.01 9.67
N ARG A 50 8.59 16.74 8.66
CA ARG A 50 7.28 16.51 8.04
C ARG A 50 7.20 15.15 7.35
N ALA A 51 8.22 14.79 6.56
CA ALA A 51 8.29 13.50 5.90
C ALA A 51 8.26 12.34 6.93
N MET A 52 9.06 12.44 7.99
CA MET A 52 9.12 11.45 9.07
C MET A 52 7.78 11.31 9.81
N ARG A 53 7.11 12.43 10.13
CA ARG A 53 5.77 12.42 10.73
C ARG A 53 4.75 11.73 9.84
N ASN A 54 4.73 12.06 8.55
CA ASN A 54 3.82 11.46 7.59
C ASN A 54 4.08 9.96 7.45
N ALA A 55 5.34 9.54 7.48
CA ALA A 55 5.70 8.12 7.38
C ALA A 55 5.23 7.34 8.60
N ARG A 56 5.38 7.90 9.81
CA ARG A 56 4.82 7.31 11.04
C ARG A 56 3.30 7.16 10.95
N LYS A 57 2.61 8.21 10.52
CA LYS A 57 1.15 8.19 10.36
C LYS A 57 0.72 7.08 9.38
N ALA A 58 1.36 7.02 8.22
CA ALA A 58 1.07 6.00 7.21
C ALA A 58 1.34 4.58 7.71
N ARG A 59 2.40 4.36 8.51
CA ARG A 59 2.67 3.05 9.13
C ARG A 59 1.61 2.68 10.18
N LYS A 60 1.19 3.63 11.01
CA LYS A 60 0.13 3.44 12.01
C LYS A 60 -1.19 3.05 11.33
N GLU A 61 -1.61 3.80 10.31
CA GLU A 61 -2.82 3.50 9.52
C GLU A 61 -2.75 2.12 8.87
N GLN A 62 -1.58 1.70 8.37
CA GLN A 62 -1.40 0.35 7.83
C GLN A 62 -1.53 -0.73 8.90
N HIS A 63 -0.98 -0.51 10.09
CA HIS A 63 -1.10 -1.46 11.20
C HIS A 63 -2.55 -1.56 11.67
N GLU A 64 -3.25 -0.45 11.81
CA GLU A 64 -4.68 -0.41 12.16
C GLU A 64 -5.53 -1.11 11.09
N ALA A 65 -5.32 -0.83 9.81
CA ALA A 65 -6.00 -1.52 8.72
C ALA A 65 -5.72 -3.03 8.71
N ALA A 66 -4.51 -3.45 9.04
CA ALA A 66 -4.16 -4.86 9.17
C ALA A 66 -4.82 -5.51 10.39
N ALA A 67 -4.90 -4.81 11.52
CA ALA A 67 -5.57 -5.29 12.72
C ALA A 67 -7.07 -5.47 12.50
N ILE A 68 -7.74 -4.51 11.85
CA ILE A 68 -9.16 -4.61 11.48
C ILE A 68 -9.40 -5.83 10.60
N ARG A 69 -8.56 -6.05 9.58
CA ARG A 69 -8.66 -7.22 8.70
C ARG A 69 -8.47 -8.55 9.42
N ARG A 70 -7.65 -8.57 10.48
CA ARG A 70 -7.42 -9.78 11.30
C ARG A 70 -8.55 -10.04 12.30
N ALA A 71 -9.17 -8.98 12.82
CA ALA A 71 -10.27 -9.06 13.77
C ALA A 71 -11.63 -9.30 13.10
N ALA A 72 -11.75 -9.03 11.79
CA ALA A 72 -12.97 -9.30 11.04
C ALA A 72 -13.30 -10.80 11.08
N PRO A 73 -14.51 -11.20 11.51
CA PRO A 73 -14.98 -12.57 11.37
C PRO A 73 -14.91 -13.00 9.89
N PRO A 74 -14.57 -14.25 9.57
CA PRO A 74 -14.66 -14.72 8.20
C PRO A 74 -16.09 -14.50 7.70
N GLU A 75 -16.25 -13.82 6.57
CA GLU A 75 -17.56 -13.71 5.93
C GLU A 75 -18.17 -15.13 5.82
N PRO A 76 -19.45 -15.32 6.15
CA PRO A 76 -20.10 -16.59 5.90
C PRO A 76 -19.99 -16.85 4.41
N ARG A 77 -19.22 -17.89 4.03
CA ARG A 77 -19.08 -18.36 2.65
C ARG A 77 -20.48 -18.43 2.04
N ALA A 78 -20.83 -17.47 1.18
CA ALA A 78 -21.98 -17.63 0.31
C ALA A 78 -21.69 -18.89 -0.52
N ALA A 79 -22.52 -19.92 -0.32
CA ALA A 79 -22.37 -21.20 -0.99
C ALA A 79 -22.19 -20.96 -2.50
N PRO A 80 -21.28 -21.68 -3.17
CA PRO A 80 -21.19 -21.58 -4.62
C PRO A 80 -22.57 -21.94 -5.17
N ARG A 81 -23.25 -20.95 -5.78
CA ARG A 81 -24.50 -21.18 -6.50
C ARG A 81 -24.21 -22.29 -7.50
N SER A 82 -24.79 -23.46 -7.25
CA SER A 82 -24.76 -24.61 -8.13
C SER A 82 -25.02 -24.12 -9.55
N ARG A 83 -24.05 -24.30 -10.45
CA ARG A 83 -24.31 -24.25 -11.89
C ARG A 83 -25.28 -25.39 -12.18
N SER A 84 -26.56 -25.07 -12.19
CA SER A 84 -27.61 -25.98 -12.61
C SER A 84 -27.30 -26.43 -14.03
N SER A 85 -27.13 -27.74 -14.16
CA SER A 85 -27.01 -28.48 -15.40
C SER A 85 -28.20 -28.20 -16.32
N ILE A 86 -28.03 -27.33 -17.31
CA ILE A 86 -28.88 -27.30 -18.51
C ILE A 86 -27.98 -27.70 -19.66
N GLY A 87 -27.86 -29.00 -19.83
CA GLY A 87 -27.04 -29.64 -20.85
C GLY A 87 -27.44 -31.10 -20.93
N ARG A 88 -28.62 -31.36 -21.50
CA ARG A 88 -29.05 -32.64 -22.10
C ARG A 88 -30.49 -32.53 -22.61
N THR A 89 -30.65 -32.04 -23.83
CA THR A 89 -31.73 -32.46 -24.74
C THR A 89 -31.30 -32.15 -26.17
N ARG A 90 -30.48 -33.03 -26.77
CA ARG A 90 -30.43 -33.24 -28.23
C ARG A 90 -29.52 -34.41 -28.56
N ALA A 91 -30.15 -35.57 -28.72
CA ALA A 91 -29.74 -36.84 -29.32
C ALA A 91 -30.52 -37.89 -28.51
N GLN A 92 -31.60 -38.48 -29.00
CA GLN A 92 -31.67 -39.49 -30.07
C GLN A 92 -33.21 -39.73 -30.23
N GLU A 93 -33.84 -39.88 -31.40
CA GLU A 93 -33.77 -41.04 -32.27
C GLU A 93 -34.43 -40.77 -33.64
N ARG A 94 -34.03 -41.61 -34.58
CA ARG A 94 -34.33 -41.71 -36.01
C ARG A 94 -35.31 -42.88 -36.22
N SER A 95 -36.01 -42.88 -37.38
CA SER A 95 -36.88 -43.92 -37.97
C SER A 95 -38.37 -43.69 -37.68
N GLU A 96 -39.31 -43.66 -38.63
CA GLU A 96 -39.42 -44.19 -40.01
C GLU A 96 -39.87 -43.14 -41.03
#